data_AF-A0A7S2CT22-F1
#
_entry.id   AF-A0A7S2CT22-F1
#
_cell.length_a   1.000
_cell.length_b   1.000
_cell.length_c   1.000
_cell.angle_alpha   90.00
_cell.angle_beta   90.00
_cell.angle_gamma   90.00
#
_symmetry.space_group_name_H-M   'P 1'
#
loop_
_entity.id
_entity.type
_entity.pdbx_description
1 polymer ?
#
loop_
_entity_poly.entity_id
_entity_poly.type
_entity_poly.pdbx_seq_one_letter_code
_entity_poly.pdbx_strand_id
1 'polypeptide(L)'
;APCSLSVPVVKRMREALFTCWSDDVIIDSLAPRFLKLTFQVLGRFRSWVSLMVVDSAQQQQQQQGGATFVPSSAELVMLALDVEKLSTIVDSELRLRVVDVIASCANQTSDASTAKEGEQKVVEGVEMALGEAVRPVKEMVVVTWQSVTSRLTALCVIQLQAVKGITANYRMTNKPAPTSASPFVPKILAPLADFTKDWEAKVPLSVGEDWKIKVLVEVTEKYRDTILELVTTVRQMDEALKKRRAKKAGNKNSGLSDADKILLQLLLDVRAFGRELKTFGLDADSCEAYRSLAKEVAPAERFETENKNTAGVIDKKD
;
A
#
# COMPACT_ATOMS: atom_id res chain seq x y z
N ALA A 1 1.25 -28.03 4.77
CA ALA A 1 0.23 -28.07 5.84
C ALA A 1 -0.91 -27.16 5.43
N PRO A 2 -2.20 -27.48 5.65
CA PRO A 2 -3.25 -26.51 5.40
C PRO A 2 -3.05 -25.37 6.40
N CYS A 3 -2.54 -24.25 5.90
CA CYS A 3 -1.91 -23.15 6.63
C CYS A 3 -2.75 -22.77 7.86
N SER A 4 -2.29 -23.05 9.08
CA SER A 4 -3.01 -22.67 10.29
C SER A 4 -3.28 -21.15 10.26
N LEU A 5 -4.42 -20.70 10.80
CA LEU A 5 -4.59 -19.27 11.12
C LEU A 5 -3.34 -18.82 11.87
N SER A 6 -2.91 -17.58 11.69
CA SER A 6 -1.62 -17.09 12.21
C SER A 6 -1.81 -16.12 13.37
N VAL A 7 -2.77 -15.21 13.23
CA VAL A 7 -3.13 -14.18 14.19
C VAL A 7 -3.90 -14.81 15.37
N PRO A 8 -3.40 -14.68 16.61
CA PRO A 8 -3.99 -15.35 17.78
C PRO A 8 -5.48 -15.04 17.99
N VAL A 9 -5.91 -13.78 17.82
CA VAL A 9 -7.32 -13.43 18.01
C VAL A 9 -8.23 -14.10 16.98
N VAL A 10 -7.77 -14.30 15.74
CA VAL A 10 -8.52 -14.98 14.69
C VAL A 10 -8.64 -16.48 14.99
N LYS A 11 -7.59 -17.10 15.52
CA LYS A 11 -7.64 -18.49 16.03
C LYS A 11 -8.71 -18.66 17.10
N ARG A 12 -8.67 -17.79 18.13
CA ARG A 12 -9.61 -17.83 19.26
C ARG A 12 -11.05 -17.58 18.83
N MET A 13 -11.24 -16.65 17.90
CA MET A 13 -12.53 -16.37 17.28
C MET A 13 -13.10 -17.62 16.60
N ARG A 14 -12.30 -18.30 15.77
CA ARG A 14 -12.71 -19.57 15.14
C ARG A 14 -13.06 -20.62 16.19
N GLU A 15 -12.17 -20.85 17.16
CA GLU A 15 -12.41 -21.82 18.25
C GLU A 15 -13.74 -21.55 18.95
N ALA A 16 -13.99 -20.30 19.37
CA ALA A 16 -15.21 -19.92 20.05
C ALA A 16 -16.46 -20.17 19.20
N LEU A 17 -16.43 -19.83 17.90
CA LEU A 17 -17.53 -20.09 16.98
C LEU A 17 -17.83 -21.58 16.86
N PHE A 18 -16.82 -22.44 16.71
CA PHE A 18 -17.03 -23.88 16.57
C PHE A 18 -17.46 -24.55 17.87
N THR A 19 -16.93 -24.11 19.01
CA THR A 19 -17.33 -24.62 20.32
C THR A 19 -18.80 -24.32 20.61
N CYS A 20 -19.31 -23.15 20.21
CA CYS A 20 -20.74 -22.79 20.36
C CYS A 20 -21.70 -23.78 19.70
N TRP A 21 -21.25 -24.49 18.66
CA TRP A 21 -22.04 -25.42 17.88
C TRP A 21 -21.52 -26.86 17.98
N SER A 22 -20.71 -27.15 19.01
CA SER A 22 -20.28 -28.52 19.30
C SER A 22 -21.36 -29.27 20.07
N ASP A 23 -21.44 -30.59 19.87
CA ASP A 23 -22.44 -31.47 20.50
C ASP A 23 -22.41 -31.39 22.04
N ASP A 24 -21.26 -31.10 22.63
CA ASP A 24 -21.09 -30.98 24.08
C ASP A 24 -21.62 -29.65 24.67
N VAL A 25 -21.91 -28.65 23.83
CA VAL A 25 -22.23 -27.27 24.24
C VAL A 25 -23.60 -26.84 23.75
N ILE A 26 -23.99 -27.25 22.56
CA ILE A 26 -25.25 -26.83 21.96
C ILE A 26 -26.42 -27.46 22.71
N ILE A 27 -27.45 -26.64 22.92
CA ILE A 27 -28.73 -27.09 23.47
C ILE A 27 -29.78 -26.68 22.45
N ASP A 28 -30.51 -27.64 21.89
CA ASP A 28 -31.44 -27.46 20.76
C ASP A 28 -32.43 -26.31 20.98
N SER A 29 -33.00 -26.22 22.18
CA SER A 29 -33.94 -25.14 22.56
C SER A 29 -33.31 -23.74 22.59
N LEU A 30 -31.98 -23.65 22.60
CA LEU A 30 -31.21 -22.41 22.59
C LEU A 30 -30.52 -22.14 21.24
N ALA A 31 -30.70 -22.98 20.21
CA ALA A 31 -30.11 -22.78 18.88
C ALA A 31 -30.33 -21.36 18.31
N PRO A 32 -31.51 -20.71 18.44
CA PRO A 32 -31.69 -19.32 18.01
C PRO A 32 -30.80 -18.31 18.76
N ARG A 33 -30.47 -18.57 20.04
CA ARG A 33 -29.57 -17.71 20.83
C ARG A 33 -28.12 -17.91 20.42
N PHE A 34 -27.70 -19.14 20.14
CA PHE A 34 -26.37 -19.42 19.58
C PHE A 34 -26.18 -18.83 18.18
N LEU A 35 -27.23 -18.82 17.36
CA LEU A 35 -27.23 -18.12 16.07
C LEU A 35 -27.07 -16.61 16.24
N LYS A 36 -27.83 -16.01 17.15
CA LYS A 36 -27.65 -14.59 17.49
C LYS A 36 -26.22 -14.30 17.98
N LEU A 37 -25.66 -15.15 18.84
CA LEU A 37 -24.29 -15.00 19.33
C LEU A 37 -23.28 -15.08 18.18
N THR A 38 -23.46 -16.01 17.24
CA THR A 38 -22.64 -16.16 16.04
C THR A 38 -22.58 -14.85 15.25
N PHE A 39 -23.74 -14.24 14.97
CA PHE A 39 -23.80 -12.95 14.27
C PHE A 39 -23.14 -11.81 15.06
N GLN A 40 -23.34 -11.77 16.39
CA GLN A 40 -22.72 -10.75 17.23
C GLN A 40 -21.20 -10.89 17.26
N VAL A 41 -20.67 -12.12 17.28
CA VAL A 41 -19.24 -12.42 17.25
C VAL A 41 -18.65 -11.97 15.91
N LEU A 42 -19.26 -12.35 14.78
CA LEU A 42 -18.83 -11.91 13.43
C LEU A 42 -18.84 -10.37 13.31
N GLY A 43 -19.91 -9.72 13.77
CA GLY A 43 -20.02 -8.26 13.75
C GLY A 43 -18.96 -7.57 14.62
N ARG A 44 -18.68 -8.11 15.82
CA ARG A 44 -17.61 -7.60 16.69
C ARG A 44 -16.23 -7.77 16.08
N PHE A 45 -15.97 -8.90 15.44
CA PHE A 45 -14.70 -9.15 14.77
C PHE A 45 -14.45 -8.20 13.62
N ARG A 46 -15.45 -7.99 12.76
CA ARG A 46 -15.38 -6.97 11.70
C ARG A 46 -15.01 -5.60 12.27
N SER A 47 -15.71 -5.17 13.33
CA SER A 47 -15.42 -3.89 13.98
C SER A 47 -14.01 -3.83 14.56
N TRP A 48 -13.53 -4.92 15.17
CA TRP A 48 -12.16 -5.02 15.68
C TRP A 48 -11.12 -4.91 14.56
N VAL A 49 -11.28 -5.61 13.44
CA VAL A 49 -10.39 -5.48 12.27
C VAL A 49 -10.41 -4.05 11.75
N SER A 50 -11.59 -3.44 11.62
CA SER A 50 -11.73 -2.05 11.15
C SER A 50 -10.99 -1.07 12.06
N LEU A 51 -11.17 -1.16 13.37
CA LEU A 51 -10.47 -0.32 14.34
C LEU A 51 -8.96 -0.50 14.24
N MET A 52 -8.47 -1.74 14.20
CA MET A 52 -7.05 -2.02 14.07
C MET A 52 -6.46 -1.38 12.80
N VAL A 53 -7.18 -1.42 11.69
CA VAL A 53 -6.73 -0.88 10.41
C VAL A 53 -6.80 0.66 10.37
N VAL A 54 -7.85 1.26 10.92
CA VAL A 54 -8.07 2.73 10.93
C VAL A 54 -7.16 3.44 11.94
N ASP A 55 -7.05 2.93 13.17
CA ASP A 55 -6.21 3.53 14.20
C ASP A 55 -4.74 3.53 13.76
N SER A 56 -4.32 2.45 13.09
CA SER A 56 -2.99 2.35 12.50
C SER A 56 -2.71 3.41 11.43
N ALA A 57 -3.72 3.73 10.61
CA ALA A 57 -3.58 4.75 9.56
C ALA A 57 -3.50 6.17 10.15
N GLN A 58 -4.31 6.46 11.18
CA GLN A 58 -4.30 7.77 11.85
C GLN A 58 -3.00 8.02 12.63
N GLN A 59 -2.49 7.00 13.32
CA GLN A 59 -1.24 7.12 14.09
C GLN A 59 -0.02 7.33 13.18
N GLN A 60 0.01 6.74 11.99
CA GLN A 60 1.06 6.99 11.00
C GLN A 60 1.14 8.46 10.58
N GLN A 61 0.00 9.15 10.49
CA GLN A 61 -0.03 10.56 10.09
C GLN A 61 0.40 11.51 11.21
N GLN A 62 0.18 11.15 12.48
CA GLN A 62 0.36 12.07 13.60
C GLN A 62 1.74 12.02 14.29
N GLN A 63 2.64 11.09 13.95
CA GLN A 63 3.99 10.97 14.58
C GLN A 63 3.97 11.13 16.13
N GLN A 64 2.90 10.71 16.81
CA GLN A 64 2.81 10.84 18.27
C GLN A 64 3.42 9.62 18.96
N GLY A 65 4.42 9.86 19.82
CA GLY A 65 5.16 8.87 20.60
C GLY A 65 4.39 8.31 21.81
N GLY A 66 3.13 7.92 21.62
CA GLY A 66 2.36 7.14 22.59
C GLY A 66 2.59 5.63 22.42
N ALA A 67 2.53 4.87 23.52
CA ALA A 67 2.68 3.42 23.54
C ALA A 67 1.44 2.67 22.99
N THR A 68 1.02 2.99 21.76
CA THR A 68 -0.01 2.24 21.04
C THR A 68 0.62 1.33 19.99
N PHE A 69 0.11 0.10 19.91
CA PHE A 69 0.58 -0.91 18.98
C PHE A 69 0.22 -0.54 17.54
N VAL A 70 1.22 -0.32 16.69
CA VAL A 70 1.05 -0.16 15.23
C VAL A 70 1.55 -1.43 14.55
N PRO A 71 0.69 -2.19 13.85
CA PRO A 71 1.09 -3.39 13.15
C PRO A 71 2.07 -3.07 12.01
N SER A 72 3.02 -3.96 11.83
CA SER A 72 3.91 -4.03 10.67
C SER A 72 3.14 -4.43 9.40
N SER A 73 3.73 -4.20 8.23
CA SER A 73 3.15 -4.64 6.95
C SER A 73 2.94 -6.16 6.93
N ALA A 74 3.85 -6.93 7.53
CA ALA A 74 3.72 -8.39 7.62
C ALA A 74 2.51 -8.79 8.50
N GLU A 75 2.32 -8.16 9.66
CA GLU A 75 1.17 -8.44 10.53
C GLU A 75 -0.17 -8.10 9.86
N LEU A 76 -0.23 -7.01 9.09
CA LEU A 76 -1.41 -6.65 8.29
C LEU A 76 -1.69 -7.68 7.19
N VAL A 77 -0.66 -8.21 6.52
CA VAL A 77 -0.83 -9.28 5.53
C VAL A 77 -1.33 -10.56 6.19
N MET A 78 -0.73 -10.97 7.32
CA MET A 78 -1.20 -12.14 8.07
C MET A 78 -2.65 -11.98 8.52
N LEU A 79 -3.04 -10.77 8.93
CA LEU A 79 -4.42 -10.47 9.27
C LEU A 79 -5.35 -10.59 8.05
N ALA A 80 -4.98 -10.03 6.89
CA ALA A 80 -5.80 -10.13 5.68
C ALA A 80 -6.01 -11.59 5.24
N LEU A 81 -4.95 -12.40 5.26
CA LEU A 81 -4.99 -13.83 4.96
C LEU A 81 -5.88 -14.60 5.94
N ASP A 82 -5.74 -14.30 7.23
CA ASP A 82 -6.53 -14.95 8.28
C ASP A 82 -8.01 -14.54 8.22
N VAL A 83 -8.31 -13.28 7.86
CA VAL A 83 -9.68 -12.80 7.63
C VAL A 83 -10.30 -13.53 6.44
N GLU A 84 -9.59 -13.63 5.32
CA GLU A 84 -10.06 -14.37 4.13
C GLU A 84 -10.34 -15.83 4.51
N LYS A 85 -9.38 -16.47 5.18
CA LYS A 85 -9.51 -17.87 5.59
C LYS A 85 -10.67 -18.06 6.58
N LEU A 86 -10.80 -17.19 7.58
CA LEU A 86 -11.91 -17.25 8.53
C LEU A 86 -13.25 -17.08 7.81
N SER A 87 -13.35 -16.13 6.87
CA SER A 87 -14.54 -15.96 6.05
C SER A 87 -14.89 -17.23 5.29
N THR A 88 -13.93 -17.90 4.64
CA THR A 88 -14.16 -19.19 3.97
C THR A 88 -14.60 -20.28 4.93
N ILE A 89 -13.97 -20.40 6.10
CA ILE A 89 -14.33 -21.41 7.13
C ILE A 89 -15.76 -21.16 7.63
N VAL A 90 -16.13 -19.89 7.86
CA VAL A 90 -17.48 -19.53 8.31
C VAL A 90 -18.51 -19.83 7.23
N ASP A 91 -18.19 -19.50 5.98
CA ASP A 91 -19.09 -19.66 4.84
C ASP A 91 -19.30 -21.13 4.42
N SER A 92 -18.39 -22.03 4.83
CA SER A 92 -18.43 -23.45 4.50
C SER A 92 -18.63 -24.34 5.74
N GLU A 93 -17.57 -24.60 6.48
CA GLU A 93 -17.56 -25.54 7.62
C GLU A 93 -18.55 -25.15 8.72
N LEU A 94 -18.54 -23.87 9.16
CA LEU A 94 -19.46 -23.43 10.21
C LEU A 94 -20.90 -23.40 9.70
N ARG A 95 -21.12 -22.89 8.48
CA ARG A 95 -22.45 -22.83 7.85
C ARG A 95 -23.11 -24.21 7.82
N LEU A 96 -22.40 -25.23 7.33
CA LEU A 96 -22.90 -26.60 7.29
C LEU A 96 -23.28 -27.09 8.68
N ARG A 97 -22.41 -26.91 9.68
CA ARG A 97 -22.67 -27.32 11.05
C ARG A 97 -23.91 -26.64 11.66
N VAL A 98 -24.05 -25.33 11.46
CA VAL A 98 -25.20 -24.58 11.97
C VAL A 98 -26.49 -25.06 11.31
N VAL A 99 -26.46 -25.27 10.00
CA VAL A 99 -27.60 -25.78 9.24
C VAL A 99 -27.99 -27.19 9.70
N ASP A 100 -27.03 -28.09 9.89
CA ASP A 100 -27.28 -29.46 10.34
C ASP A 100 -27.94 -29.51 11.71
N VAL A 101 -27.45 -28.71 12.67
CA VAL A 101 -28.04 -28.59 14.01
C VAL A 101 -29.47 -28.10 13.92
N ILE A 102 -29.73 -27.06 13.13
CA ILE A 102 -31.07 -26.45 13.02
C ILE A 102 -32.05 -27.39 12.33
N ALA A 103 -31.60 -28.11 11.29
CA ALA A 103 -32.39 -29.14 10.62
C ALA A 103 -32.73 -30.30 11.58
N SER A 104 -31.78 -30.73 12.41
CA SER A 104 -32.01 -31.75 13.45
C SER A 104 -33.05 -31.30 14.48
N CYS A 105 -32.95 -30.06 14.96
CA CYS A 105 -33.93 -29.47 15.89
C CYS A 105 -35.34 -29.43 15.30
N ALA A 106 -35.46 -29.13 14.01
CA ALA A 106 -36.72 -29.08 13.28
C ALA A 106 -37.37 -30.48 13.18
N ASN A 107 -36.60 -31.49 12.79
CA ASN A 107 -37.08 -32.87 12.61
C ASN A 107 -37.62 -33.52 13.89
N GLN A 108 -37.19 -33.08 15.07
CA GLN A 108 -37.70 -33.59 16.36
C GLN A 108 -39.14 -33.15 16.67
N THR A 109 -39.70 -32.20 15.90
CA THR A 109 -40.98 -31.54 16.24
C THR A 109 -42.18 -31.88 15.34
N SER A 110 -42.03 -32.76 14.34
CA SER A 110 -42.96 -32.77 13.19
C SER A 110 -43.35 -34.15 12.62
N ASP A 111 -44.65 -34.49 12.64
CA ASP A 111 -45.24 -35.69 11.98
C ASP A 111 -46.03 -35.36 10.67
N ALA A 112 -46.01 -34.13 10.16
CA ALA A 112 -46.88 -33.68 9.06
C ALA A 112 -46.13 -33.07 7.84
N SER A 113 -46.68 -33.24 6.63
CA SER A 113 -46.11 -32.77 5.36
C SER A 113 -46.00 -31.24 5.23
N THR A 114 -46.86 -30.47 5.89
CA THR A 114 -46.79 -28.99 5.97
C THR A 114 -45.67 -28.50 6.88
N ALA A 115 -45.22 -29.31 7.84
CA ALA A 115 -44.09 -28.97 8.70
C ALA A 115 -42.77 -28.97 7.91
N LYS A 116 -42.60 -29.93 6.98
CA LYS A 116 -41.39 -30.04 6.15
C LYS A 116 -41.12 -28.81 5.27
N GLU A 117 -42.17 -28.16 4.75
CA GLU A 117 -41.99 -26.92 3.98
C GLU A 117 -41.54 -25.74 4.87
N GLY A 118 -42.05 -25.68 6.10
CA GLY A 118 -41.62 -24.68 7.09
C GLY A 118 -40.18 -24.88 7.53
N GLU A 119 -39.78 -26.12 7.78
CA GLU A 119 -38.41 -26.50 8.17
C GLU A 119 -37.39 -26.14 7.09
N GLN A 120 -37.70 -26.48 5.83
CA GLN A 120 -36.86 -26.14 4.70
C GLN A 120 -36.66 -24.61 4.58
N LYS A 121 -37.74 -23.83 4.73
CA LYS A 121 -37.66 -22.36 4.70
C LYS A 121 -36.81 -21.79 5.85
N VAL A 122 -36.87 -22.40 7.03
CA VAL A 122 -36.02 -21.99 8.17
C VAL A 122 -34.55 -22.27 7.87
N VAL A 123 -34.23 -23.46 7.35
CA VAL A 123 -32.87 -23.82 6.97
C VAL A 123 -32.31 -22.87 5.91
N GLU A 124 -33.06 -22.64 4.83
CA GLU A 124 -32.68 -21.72 3.76
C GLU A 124 -32.49 -20.28 4.29
N GLY A 125 -33.38 -19.84 5.18
CA GLY A 125 -33.29 -18.52 5.81
C GLY A 125 -32.04 -18.37 6.68
N VAL A 126 -31.66 -19.40 7.43
CA VAL A 126 -30.43 -19.38 8.25
C VAL A 126 -29.19 -19.41 7.38
N GLU A 127 -29.20 -20.22 6.32
CA GLU A 127 -28.09 -20.31 5.39
C GLU A 127 -27.82 -18.95 4.72
N MET A 128 -28.89 -18.29 4.25
CA MET A 128 -28.83 -16.95 3.69
C MET A 128 -28.35 -15.91 4.73
N ALA A 129 -28.89 -15.96 5.96
CA ALA A 129 -28.51 -15.03 7.02
C ALA A 129 -27.03 -15.16 7.42
N LEU A 130 -26.47 -16.38 7.46
CA LEU A 130 -25.04 -16.60 7.69
C LEU A 130 -24.18 -16.06 6.55
N GLY A 131 -24.62 -16.26 5.30
CA GLY A 131 -23.96 -15.66 4.13
C GLY A 131 -23.91 -14.14 4.20
N GLU A 132 -25.03 -13.50 4.53
CA GLU A 132 -25.08 -12.05 4.70
C GLU A 132 -24.26 -11.56 5.90
N ALA A 133 -24.19 -12.34 6.98
CA ALA A 133 -23.40 -11.98 8.16
C ALA A 133 -21.89 -12.07 7.92
N VAL A 134 -21.41 -13.00 7.09
CA VAL A 134 -19.98 -13.16 6.77
C VAL A 134 -19.51 -12.20 5.68
N ARG A 135 -20.40 -11.75 4.79
CA ARG A 135 -20.07 -10.85 3.67
C ARG A 135 -19.30 -9.59 4.11
N PRO A 136 -19.70 -8.82 5.15
CA PRO A 136 -18.94 -7.69 5.66
C PRO A 136 -17.59 -8.05 6.29
N VAL A 137 -17.42 -9.29 6.77
CA VAL A 137 -16.12 -9.78 7.26
C VAL A 137 -15.18 -10.03 6.08
N LYS A 138 -15.71 -10.61 4.99
CA LYS A 138 -14.94 -10.85 3.75
C LYS A 138 -14.46 -9.54 3.12
N GLU A 139 -15.28 -8.49 3.17
CA GLU A 139 -14.90 -7.14 2.72
C GLU A 139 -13.70 -6.57 3.50
N MET A 140 -13.48 -7.00 4.75
CA MET A 140 -12.35 -6.55 5.55
C MET A 140 -10.99 -7.00 5.00
N VAL A 141 -10.94 -8.01 4.11
CA VAL A 141 -9.70 -8.39 3.41
C VAL A 141 -9.18 -7.22 2.58
N VAL A 142 -10.06 -6.61 1.77
CA VAL A 142 -9.72 -5.46 0.92
C VAL A 142 -9.37 -4.25 1.77
N VAL A 143 -10.14 -3.98 2.83
CA VAL A 143 -9.87 -2.85 3.75
C VAL A 143 -8.52 -3.00 4.43
N THR A 144 -8.19 -4.20 4.92
CA THR A 144 -6.88 -4.48 5.53
C THR A 144 -5.75 -4.30 4.53
N TRP A 145 -5.94 -4.77 3.29
CA TRP A 145 -4.95 -4.62 2.23
C TRP A 145 -4.73 -3.17 1.81
N GLN A 146 -5.77 -2.33 1.79
CA GLN A 146 -5.61 -0.89 1.54
C GLN A 146 -4.65 -0.24 2.54
N SER A 147 -4.63 -0.69 3.80
CA SER A 147 -3.63 -0.22 4.77
C SER A 147 -2.24 -0.78 4.54
N VAL A 148 -2.10 -2.00 4.01
CA VAL A 148 -0.80 -2.51 3.53
C VAL A 148 -0.27 -1.61 2.41
N THR A 149 -1.10 -1.33 1.40
CA THR A 149 -0.76 -0.42 0.29
C THR A 149 -0.34 0.95 0.80
N SER A 150 -1.16 1.58 1.66
CA SER A 150 -0.86 2.90 2.24
C SER A 150 0.46 2.91 3.01
N ARG A 151 0.74 1.85 3.79
CA ARG A 151 1.99 1.71 4.53
C ARG A 151 3.20 1.57 3.62
N LEU A 152 3.10 0.80 2.54
CA LEU A 152 4.16 0.66 1.54
C LEU A 152 4.42 1.97 0.80
N THR A 153 3.35 2.69 0.41
CA THR A 153 3.46 4.05 -0.15
C THR A 153 4.23 4.95 0.82
N ALA A 154 3.85 4.99 2.10
CA ALA A 154 4.50 5.83 3.10
C ALA A 154 6.00 5.50 3.26
N LEU A 155 6.37 4.22 3.29
CA LEU A 155 7.76 3.78 3.39
C LEU A 155 8.60 4.21 2.17
N CYS A 156 8.03 4.14 0.97
CA CYS A 156 8.67 4.62 -0.26
C CYS A 156 8.78 6.16 -0.27
N VAL A 157 7.73 6.86 0.15
CA VAL A 157 7.69 8.33 0.22
C VAL A 157 8.74 8.89 1.21
N ILE A 158 9.02 8.19 2.31
CA ILE A 158 10.10 8.58 3.24
C ILE A 158 11.45 8.68 2.51
N GLN A 159 11.72 7.81 1.53
CA GLN A 159 12.98 7.82 0.79
C GLN A 159 13.14 9.09 -0.07
N LEU A 160 12.03 9.73 -0.46
CA LEU A 160 12.04 10.97 -1.24
C LEU A 160 12.62 12.16 -0.47
N GLN A 161 12.79 12.08 0.86
CA GLN A 161 13.48 13.11 1.65
C GLN A 161 14.91 13.37 1.15
N ALA A 162 15.56 12.35 0.56
CA ALA A 162 16.90 12.46 -0.01
C ALA A 162 17.00 13.48 -1.15
N VAL A 163 15.89 13.79 -1.84
CA VAL A 163 15.81 14.79 -2.91
C VAL A 163 16.29 16.17 -2.44
N LYS A 164 16.01 16.53 -1.18
CA LYS A 164 16.45 17.80 -0.58
C LYS A 164 17.98 17.92 -0.56
N GLY A 165 18.70 16.81 -0.46
CA GLY A 165 20.16 16.76 -0.45
C GLY A 165 20.82 17.10 -1.79
N ILE A 166 20.09 17.08 -2.90
CA ILE A 166 20.63 17.41 -4.24
C ILE A 166 21.16 18.85 -4.27
N THR A 167 20.44 19.80 -3.68
CA THR A 167 20.87 21.20 -3.66
C THR A 167 22.19 21.39 -2.92
N ALA A 168 22.34 20.75 -1.76
CA ALA A 168 23.57 20.79 -0.96
C ALA A 168 24.76 20.18 -1.71
N ASN A 169 24.52 19.20 -2.59
CA ASN A 169 25.59 18.54 -3.33
C ASN A 169 26.26 19.41 -4.39
N TYR A 170 25.53 20.34 -5.01
CA TYR A 170 26.03 21.14 -6.14
C TYR A 170 26.17 22.62 -5.84
N ARG A 171 25.48 23.14 -4.83
CA ARG A 171 25.54 24.55 -4.46
C ARG A 171 26.90 24.90 -3.86
N MET A 172 27.67 25.74 -4.55
CA MET A 172 28.97 26.23 -4.10
C MET A 172 30.02 25.13 -3.83
N THR A 173 29.88 23.94 -4.43
CA THR A 173 30.75 22.79 -4.13
C THR A 173 31.87 22.55 -5.14
N ASN A 174 32.01 23.39 -6.19
CA ASN A 174 32.95 23.19 -7.32
C ASN A 174 32.88 21.79 -7.97
N LYS A 175 31.88 20.96 -7.64
CA LYS A 175 31.74 19.62 -8.20
C LYS A 175 31.53 19.66 -9.72
N PRO A 176 32.02 18.66 -10.45
CA PRO A 176 31.73 18.54 -11.88
C PRO A 176 30.23 18.36 -12.11
N ALA A 177 29.79 18.58 -13.34
CA ALA A 177 28.40 18.32 -13.71
C ALA A 177 28.07 16.82 -13.61
N PRO A 178 26.85 16.46 -13.18
CA PRO A 178 26.46 15.06 -13.03
C PRO A 178 26.42 14.31 -14.36
N THR A 179 26.81 13.03 -14.31
CA THR A 179 26.78 12.10 -15.44
C THR A 179 25.92 10.86 -15.18
N SER A 180 25.53 10.63 -13.92
CA SER A 180 24.69 9.50 -13.50
C SER A 180 23.60 9.95 -12.53
N ALA A 181 22.55 9.14 -12.42
CA ALA A 181 21.51 9.34 -11.42
C ALA A 181 22.06 9.24 -9.99
N SER A 182 21.37 9.86 -9.05
CA SER A 182 21.68 9.87 -7.63
C SER A 182 21.53 8.45 -7.04
N PRO A 183 22.39 8.06 -6.09
CA PRO A 183 22.39 6.71 -5.51
C PRO A 183 21.15 6.39 -4.66
N PHE A 184 20.32 7.39 -4.35
CA PHE A 184 19.07 7.18 -3.61
C PHE A 184 17.91 6.75 -4.53
N VAL A 185 17.97 6.99 -5.84
CA VAL A 185 16.87 6.71 -6.77
C VAL A 185 16.40 5.25 -6.74
N PRO A 186 17.28 4.23 -6.86
CA PRO A 186 16.85 2.83 -6.75
C PRO A 186 16.32 2.49 -5.34
N LYS A 187 16.67 3.27 -4.32
CA LYS A 187 16.18 3.04 -2.94
C LYS A 187 14.74 3.53 -2.75
N ILE A 188 14.20 4.35 -3.65
CA ILE A 188 12.83 4.88 -3.54
C ILE A 188 11.82 3.74 -3.49
N LEU A 189 11.98 2.72 -4.34
CA LEU A 189 11.07 1.58 -4.44
C LEU A 189 11.60 0.32 -3.73
N ALA A 190 12.73 0.41 -3.02
CA ALA A 190 13.27 -0.72 -2.26
C ALA A 190 12.27 -1.31 -1.24
N PRO A 191 11.48 -0.52 -0.48
CA PRO A 191 10.47 -1.09 0.41
C PRO A 191 9.41 -1.91 -0.31
N LEU A 192 9.02 -1.52 -1.54
CA LEU A 192 8.10 -2.29 -2.37
C LEU A 192 8.77 -3.57 -2.88
N ALA A 193 10.03 -3.49 -3.33
CA ALA A 193 10.82 -4.63 -3.80
C ALA A 193 10.98 -5.72 -2.75
N ASP A 194 11.36 -5.32 -1.53
CA ASP A 194 11.57 -6.23 -0.41
C ASP A 194 10.25 -6.89 0.00
N PHE A 195 9.15 -6.12 -0.02
CA PHE A 195 7.84 -6.65 0.30
C PHE A 195 7.34 -7.66 -0.74
N THR A 196 7.47 -7.38 -2.05
CA THR A 196 6.98 -8.28 -3.10
C THR A 196 7.70 -9.62 -3.08
N LYS A 197 8.99 -9.65 -2.73
CA LYS A 197 9.77 -10.88 -2.59
C LYS A 197 9.12 -11.89 -1.61
N ASP A 198 8.58 -11.42 -0.50
CA ASP A 198 8.10 -12.28 0.59
C ASP A 198 6.59 -12.55 0.53
N TRP A 199 5.82 -11.64 -0.09
CA TRP A 199 4.36 -11.60 0.05
C TRP A 199 3.57 -11.60 -1.26
N GLU A 200 4.20 -11.34 -2.42
CA GLU A 200 3.47 -11.23 -3.70
C GLU A 200 2.69 -12.50 -4.05
N ALA A 201 3.29 -13.67 -3.81
CA ALA A 201 2.63 -14.96 -4.06
C ALA A 201 1.48 -15.28 -3.08
N LYS A 202 1.28 -14.47 -2.03
CA LYS A 202 0.28 -14.68 -0.97
C LYS A 202 -0.83 -13.61 -1.01
N VAL A 203 -0.86 -12.75 -2.01
CA VAL A 203 -1.90 -11.73 -2.15
C VAL A 203 -3.26 -12.42 -2.32
N PRO A 204 -4.28 -12.11 -1.49
CA PRO A 204 -5.62 -12.64 -1.68
C PRO A 204 -6.19 -12.33 -3.08
N LEU A 205 -6.90 -13.28 -3.68
CA LEU A 205 -7.52 -13.07 -4.99
C LEU A 205 -8.50 -11.88 -5.00
N SER A 206 -9.17 -11.63 -3.87
CA SER A 206 -10.08 -10.50 -3.70
C SER A 206 -9.40 -9.13 -3.76
N VAL A 207 -8.08 -9.07 -3.58
CA VAL A 207 -7.30 -7.83 -3.67
C VAL A 207 -6.91 -7.52 -5.12
N GLY A 208 -6.69 -8.56 -5.93
CA GLY A 208 -6.22 -8.43 -7.31
C GLY A 208 -4.77 -7.96 -7.42
N GLU A 209 -4.38 -7.48 -8.60
CA GLU A 209 -2.99 -7.15 -8.95
C GLU A 209 -2.67 -5.64 -8.91
N ASP A 210 -3.71 -4.80 -8.86
CA ASP A 210 -3.59 -3.35 -9.03
C ASP A 210 -2.99 -2.62 -7.82
N TRP A 211 -2.87 -3.28 -6.67
CA TRP A 211 -2.35 -2.65 -5.45
C TRP A 211 -0.91 -2.15 -5.64
N LYS A 212 -0.08 -2.85 -6.42
CA LYS A 212 1.29 -2.40 -6.75
C LYS A 212 1.25 -1.13 -7.56
N ILE A 213 0.42 -1.09 -8.60
CA ILE A 213 0.24 0.09 -9.46
C ILE A 213 -0.21 1.28 -8.63
N LYS A 214 -1.12 1.08 -7.67
CA LYS A 214 -1.54 2.13 -6.75
C LYS A 214 -0.39 2.71 -5.93
N VAL A 215 0.48 1.86 -5.35
CA VAL A 215 1.69 2.34 -4.65
C VAL A 215 2.57 3.17 -5.59
N LEU A 216 2.84 2.65 -6.79
CA LEU A 216 3.73 3.31 -7.75
C LEU A 216 3.19 4.69 -8.19
N VAL A 217 1.89 4.78 -8.47
CA VAL A 217 1.24 6.04 -8.85
C VAL A 217 1.32 7.06 -7.71
N GLU A 218 0.93 6.68 -6.49
CA GLU A 218 0.96 7.58 -5.32
C GLU A 218 2.39 8.04 -4.98
N VAL A 219 3.38 7.15 -5.04
CA VAL A 219 4.80 7.51 -4.86
C VAL A 219 5.27 8.48 -5.95
N THR A 220 4.86 8.25 -7.20
CA THR A 220 5.20 9.11 -8.33
C THR A 220 4.59 10.50 -8.18
N GLU A 221 3.34 10.61 -7.70
CA GLU A 221 2.71 11.89 -7.39
C GLU A 221 3.48 12.66 -6.33
N LYS A 222 3.87 12.00 -5.22
CA LYS A 222 4.68 12.63 -4.17
C LYS A 222 6.08 13.01 -4.66
N TYR A 223 6.68 12.21 -5.52
CA TYR A 223 7.98 12.53 -6.12
C TYR A 223 7.88 13.75 -7.05
N ARG A 224 6.84 13.81 -7.89
CA ARG A 224 6.52 14.98 -8.72
C ARG A 224 6.41 16.22 -7.85
N ASP A 225 5.55 16.21 -6.84
CA ASP A 225 5.32 17.39 -6.00
C ASP A 225 6.61 17.86 -5.32
N THR A 226 7.42 16.92 -4.81
CA THR A 226 8.74 17.21 -4.20
C THR A 226 9.71 17.84 -5.20
N ILE A 227 9.76 17.35 -6.44
CA ILE A 227 10.62 17.92 -7.48
C ILE A 227 10.13 19.30 -7.92
N LEU A 228 8.82 19.50 -8.10
CA LEU A 228 8.26 20.79 -8.49
C LEU A 228 8.60 21.88 -7.47
N GLU A 229 8.50 21.57 -6.17
CA GLU A 229 8.91 22.46 -5.08
C GLU A 229 10.41 22.79 -5.18
N LEU A 230 11.25 21.77 -5.40
CA LEU A 230 12.69 21.94 -5.50
C LEU A 230 13.10 22.79 -6.73
N VAL A 231 12.52 22.51 -7.90
CA VAL A 231 12.79 23.26 -9.14
C VAL A 231 12.40 24.72 -8.97
N THR A 232 11.25 24.98 -8.35
CA THR A 232 10.79 26.35 -8.05
C THR A 232 11.81 27.08 -7.16
N THR A 233 12.28 26.41 -6.10
CA THR A 233 13.28 26.95 -5.18
C THR A 233 14.61 27.25 -5.90
N VAL A 234 15.09 26.33 -6.71
CA VAL A 234 16.34 26.47 -7.47
C VAL A 234 16.26 27.63 -8.46
N ARG A 235 15.15 27.78 -9.19
CA ARG A 235 14.94 28.88 -10.13
C ARG A 235 14.92 30.24 -9.44
N GLN A 236 14.19 30.37 -8.34
CA GLN A 236 14.16 31.62 -7.56
C GLN A 236 15.54 32.03 -7.05
N MET A 237 16.31 31.05 -6.55
CA MET A 237 17.67 31.27 -6.09
C MET A 237 18.61 31.70 -7.22
N ASP A 238 18.52 31.07 -8.39
CA ASP A 238 19.34 31.41 -9.56
C ASP A 238 19.03 32.81 -10.10
N GLU A 239 17.77 33.20 -10.18
CA GLU A 239 17.37 34.57 -10.57
C GLU A 239 17.91 35.62 -9.61
N ALA A 240 17.85 35.36 -8.30
CA ALA A 240 18.41 36.26 -7.28
C ALA A 240 19.93 36.43 -7.45
N LEU A 241 20.64 35.33 -7.73
CA LEU A 241 22.08 35.36 -7.99
C LEU A 241 22.43 36.08 -9.30
N LYS A 242 21.67 35.86 -10.38
CA LYS A 242 21.81 36.57 -11.66
C LYS A 242 21.61 38.08 -11.49
N LYS A 243 20.56 38.51 -10.79
CA LYS A 243 20.33 39.94 -10.46
C LYS A 243 21.48 40.54 -9.65
N ARG A 244 22.07 39.78 -8.70
CA ARG A 244 23.23 40.23 -7.91
C ARG A 244 24.51 40.33 -8.76
N ARG A 245 24.73 39.40 -9.70
CA ARG A 245 25.88 39.38 -10.61
C ARG A 245 25.78 40.47 -11.67
N ALA A 246 24.59 40.77 -12.20
CA ALA A 246 24.40 41.85 -13.17
C ALA A 246 24.81 43.24 -12.61
N LYS A 247 24.74 43.43 -11.29
CA LYS A 247 25.23 44.64 -10.60
C LYS A 247 26.75 44.70 -10.44
N LYS A 248 27.47 43.59 -10.65
CA LYS A 248 28.94 43.49 -10.65
C LYS A 248 29.37 43.06 -12.06
N ALA A 249 29.41 44.03 -12.98
CA ALA A 249 29.87 43.80 -14.36
C ALA A 249 31.27 43.17 -14.35
N GLY A 250 31.44 41.97 -14.91
CA GLY A 250 32.79 41.46 -15.17
C GLY A 250 33.00 39.97 -15.42
N ASN A 251 32.19 39.05 -14.87
CA ASN A 251 32.54 37.62 -14.94
C ASN A 251 31.53 36.80 -15.76
N LYS A 252 31.82 36.59 -17.05
CA LYS A 252 31.19 35.54 -17.87
C LYS A 252 31.85 34.21 -17.53
N ASN A 253 31.29 33.46 -16.57
CA ASN A 253 31.67 32.06 -16.41
C ASN A 253 31.08 31.26 -17.59
N SER A 254 31.94 30.64 -18.39
CA SER A 254 31.60 29.84 -19.57
C SER A 254 31.24 28.38 -19.24
N GLY A 255 30.62 28.13 -18.08
CA GLY A 255 30.25 26.79 -17.64
C GLY A 255 28.91 26.74 -16.93
N LEU A 256 28.37 25.53 -16.80
CA LEU A 256 27.11 25.25 -16.11
C LEU A 256 27.08 25.90 -14.73
N SER A 257 26.02 26.65 -14.45
CA SER A 257 25.76 27.18 -13.11
C SER A 257 25.40 26.04 -12.15
N ASP A 258 25.47 26.32 -10.84
CA ASP A 258 25.02 25.37 -9.82
C ASP A 258 23.54 24.98 -10.04
N ALA A 259 22.71 25.93 -10.48
CA ALA A 259 21.32 25.67 -10.82
C ALA A 259 21.17 24.72 -12.02
N ASP A 260 21.98 24.91 -13.06
CA ASP A 260 21.97 24.04 -14.25
C ASP A 260 22.42 22.61 -13.87
N LYS A 261 23.42 22.47 -13.00
CA LYS A 261 23.87 21.17 -12.48
C LYS A 261 22.80 20.47 -11.66
N ILE A 262 22.07 21.22 -10.81
CA ILE A 262 20.95 20.67 -10.03
C ILE A 262 19.83 20.18 -10.96
N LEU A 263 19.44 20.99 -11.95
CA LEU A 263 18.40 20.60 -12.92
C LEU A 263 18.83 19.38 -13.75
N LEU A 264 20.12 19.31 -14.13
CA LEU A 264 20.67 18.14 -14.82
C LEU A 264 20.64 16.88 -13.94
N GLN A 265 20.96 16.98 -12.64
CA GLN A 265 20.82 15.84 -11.73
C GLN A 265 19.37 15.36 -11.66
N LEU A 266 18.41 16.28 -11.55
CA LEU A 266 16.99 15.94 -11.50
C LEU A 266 16.53 15.22 -12.77
N LEU A 267 16.97 15.67 -13.95
CA LEU A 267 16.68 14.96 -15.20
C LEU A 267 17.18 13.51 -15.18
N LEU A 268 18.41 13.29 -14.74
CA LEU A 268 19.01 11.95 -14.66
C LEU A 268 18.26 11.07 -13.65
N ASP A 269 17.86 11.65 -12.51
CA ASP A 269 17.13 10.97 -11.45
C ASP A 269 15.73 10.57 -11.91
N VAL A 270 14.99 11.47 -12.58
CA VAL A 270 13.65 11.21 -13.13
C VAL A 270 13.70 10.10 -14.17
N ARG A 271 14.67 10.13 -15.10
CA ARG A 271 14.84 9.07 -16.10
C ARG A 271 15.18 7.72 -15.46
N ALA A 272 16.00 7.73 -14.41
CA ALA A 272 16.30 6.51 -13.66
C ALA A 272 15.06 5.98 -12.93
N PHE A 273 14.31 6.85 -12.27
CA PHE A 273 13.06 6.48 -11.61
C PHE A 273 12.04 5.89 -12.60
N GLY A 274 11.91 6.43 -13.81
CA GLY A 274 11.06 5.86 -14.85
C GLY A 274 11.45 4.43 -15.26
N ARG A 275 12.75 4.10 -15.22
CA ARG A 275 13.22 2.72 -15.43
C ARG A 275 12.85 1.81 -14.26
N GLU A 276 12.95 2.30 -13.03
CA GLU A 276 12.51 1.58 -11.83
C GLU A 276 10.99 1.32 -11.87
N LEU A 277 10.15 2.27 -12.30
CA LEU A 277 8.70 2.04 -12.44
C LEU A 277 8.41 0.85 -13.38
N LYS A 278 9.15 0.77 -14.49
CA LYS A 278 9.00 -0.30 -15.47
C LYS A 278 9.35 -1.68 -14.91
N THR A 279 10.31 -1.79 -13.99
CA THR A 279 10.64 -3.08 -13.36
C THR A 279 9.51 -3.61 -12.48
N PHE A 280 8.63 -2.74 -11.99
CA PHE A 280 7.43 -3.12 -11.23
C PHE A 280 6.15 -3.19 -12.08
N GLY A 281 6.28 -3.10 -13.41
CA GLY A 281 5.16 -3.25 -14.34
C GLY A 281 4.35 -1.99 -14.61
N LEU A 282 4.78 -0.81 -14.13
CA LEU A 282 4.17 0.46 -14.51
C LEU A 282 4.93 1.08 -15.68
N ASP A 283 4.27 1.20 -16.83
CA ASP A 283 4.79 2.02 -17.91
C ASP A 283 4.75 3.50 -17.53
N ALA A 284 5.91 4.14 -17.49
CA ALA A 284 6.06 5.50 -17.03
C ALA A 284 5.25 6.48 -17.90
N ASP A 285 5.12 6.20 -19.19
CA ASP A 285 4.35 7.03 -20.12
C ASP A 285 2.83 6.92 -19.90
N SER A 286 2.35 5.85 -19.28
CA SER A 286 0.94 5.70 -18.88
C SER A 286 0.59 6.50 -17.62
N CYS A 287 1.58 6.79 -16.77
CA CYS A 287 1.39 7.53 -15.52
C CYS A 287 1.40 9.06 -15.75
N GLU A 288 0.27 9.73 -15.48
CA GLU A 288 0.16 11.18 -15.65
C GLU A 288 1.15 11.97 -14.79
N ALA A 289 1.34 11.55 -13.53
CA ALA A 289 2.27 12.18 -12.62
C ALA A 289 3.71 12.12 -13.14
N TYR A 290 4.12 10.97 -13.72
CA TYR A 290 5.44 10.83 -14.34
C TYR A 290 5.57 11.69 -15.60
N ARG A 291 4.58 11.71 -16.50
CA ARG A 291 4.61 12.57 -17.70
C ARG A 291 4.78 14.05 -17.34
N SER A 292 4.07 14.51 -16.31
CA SER A 292 4.18 15.87 -15.78
C SER A 292 5.60 16.14 -15.25
N LEU A 293 6.15 15.21 -14.46
CA LEU A 293 7.51 15.30 -13.94
C LEU A 293 8.57 15.34 -15.04
N ALA A 294 8.47 14.45 -16.04
CA ALA A 294 9.38 14.39 -17.19
C ALA A 294 9.36 15.70 -17.99
N LYS A 295 8.18 16.29 -18.20
CA LYS A 295 8.03 17.59 -18.87
C LYS A 295 8.71 18.72 -18.11
N GLU A 296 8.64 18.73 -16.77
CA GLU A 296 9.27 19.79 -15.97
C GLU A 296 10.80 19.77 -16.09
N VAL A 297 11.40 18.58 -16.13
CA VAL A 297 12.87 18.44 -16.17
C VAL A 297 13.45 18.41 -17.59
N ALA A 298 12.63 18.19 -18.63
CA ALA A 298 13.06 18.14 -20.03
C ALA A 298 13.93 19.33 -20.49
N PRO A 299 13.69 20.60 -20.08
CA PRO A 299 14.55 21.71 -20.47
C PRO A 299 16.02 21.56 -20.03
N ALA A 300 16.32 20.68 -19.07
CA ALA A 300 17.69 20.41 -18.64
C ALA A 300 18.50 19.56 -19.62
N GLU A 301 17.89 18.97 -20.66
CA GLU A 301 18.58 18.16 -21.68
C GLU A 301 19.66 18.95 -22.44
N ARG A 302 19.45 20.27 -22.59
CA ARG A 302 20.46 21.16 -23.17
C ARG A 302 21.78 21.14 -22.39
N PHE A 303 21.69 21.05 -21.06
CA PHE A 303 22.86 21.03 -20.18
C PHE A 303 23.63 19.72 -20.27
N GLU A 304 22.93 18.61 -20.56
CA GLU A 304 23.57 17.33 -20.84
C GLU A 304 24.41 17.40 -22.12
N THR A 305 23.90 18.06 -23.15
CA THR A 305 24.59 18.25 -24.44
C THR A 305 25.77 19.20 -24.29
N GLU A 306 25.60 20.33 -23.59
CA GLU A 306 26.68 21.27 -23.26
C GLU A 306 27.80 20.58 -22.45
N ASN A 307 27.45 19.73 -21.49
CA ASN A 307 28.43 18.98 -20.69
C ASN A 307 29.22 17.97 -21.56
N LYS A 308 28.55 17.21 -22.43
CA LYS A 308 29.20 16.26 -23.36
C LYS A 308 30.14 16.98 -24.33
N ASN A 309 29.74 18.13 -24.86
CA ASN A 309 30.59 18.93 -25.75
C ASN A 309 31.81 19.49 -25.02
N THR A 310 31.66 19.90 -23.76
CA THR A 310 32.78 20.40 -22.94
C THR A 310 33.76 19.27 -22.60
N ALA A 311 33.26 18.08 -22.25
CA ALA A 311 34.09 16.91 -21.99
C ALA A 311 34.86 16.42 -23.24
N GLY A 312 34.19 16.36 -24.41
CA GLY A 312 34.81 15.94 -25.67
C GLY A 312 35.81 16.94 -26.28
N VAL A 313 35.83 18.19 -25.83
CA VAL A 313 36.85 19.19 -26.20
C VAL A 313 38.11 19.06 -25.36
N ILE A 314 38.01 18.55 -24.13
CA ILE A 314 39.16 18.28 -23.25
C ILE A 314 39.90 17.03 -23.75
N ASP A 315 39.17 15.98 -24.16
CA ASP A 315 39.73 14.71 -24.64
C ASP A 315 40.40 14.79 -26.04
N LYS A 316 40.24 15.91 -26.76
CA LYS A 316 40.87 16.16 -28.07
C LYS A 316 42.10 17.06 -28.01
N LYS A 317 42.54 17.44 -26.82
CA LYS A 317 43.68 18.33 -26.60
C LYS A 317 44.94 17.63 -26.07
N ASP A 318 44.91 16.31 -25.93
CA ASP A 318 46.05 15.48 -25.58
C ASP A 318 46.54 14.65 -26.78
#